data_AF-A0A9C9KZU3-F1
#
_entry.id   AF-A0A9C9KZU3-F1
#
_cell.length_a   1.000
_cell.length_b   1.000
_cell.length_c   1.000
_cell.angle_alpha   90.00
_cell.angle_beta   90.00
_cell.angle_gamma   90.00
#
_symmetry.space_group_name_H-M   'P 1'
#
loop_
_entity.id
_entity.type
_entity.pdbx_description
1 polymer ?
#
loop_
_entity_poly.entity_id
_entity_poly.type
_entity_poly.pdbx_seq_one_letter_code
_entity_poly.pdbx_strand_id
1 'polypeptide(L)' 'MKKLLHKDYSIEDMELLLNQIAEFRDLVKATHDSTDPGFIQEYRLFKQYVEWVSEDLTSDSYICTLQDDHDRSLP' A
#
# COMPACT_ATOMS: atom_id res chain seq x y z
N MET A 1 16.44 -1.80 -19.86
CA MET A 1 15.40 -2.82 -19.65
C MET A 1 15.31 -3.11 -18.16
N LYS A 2 14.37 -2.50 -17.43
CA LYS A 2 14.08 -2.88 -16.04
C LYS A 2 13.07 -4.02 -16.12
N LYS A 3 13.47 -5.23 -15.76
CA LYS A 3 12.53 -6.32 -15.52
C LYS A 3 11.79 -5.95 -14.23
N LEU A 4 10.53 -5.55 -14.35
CA LEU A 4 9.64 -5.50 -13.19
C LEU A 4 9.44 -6.96 -12.76
N LEU A 5 10.11 -7.35 -11.68
CA LEU A 5 9.72 -8.53 -10.92
C LEU A 5 8.30 -8.25 -10.45
N HIS A 6 7.32 -8.94 -11.02
CA HIS A 6 5.97 -8.99 -10.49
C HIS A 6 6.12 -9.57 -9.08
N LYS A 7 5.97 -8.72 -8.08
CA LYS A 7 5.99 -9.14 -6.69
C LYS A 7 4.53 -9.35 -6.34
N ASP A 8 4.10 -10.60 -6.22
CA ASP A 8 2.72 -10.91 -5.83
C ASP A 8 2.43 -10.26 -4.48
N TYR A 9 1.70 -9.15 -4.50
CA TYR A 9 1.28 -8.45 -3.31
C TYR A 9 0.08 -9.16 -2.69
N SER A 10 0.23 -9.54 -1.44
CA SER A 10 -0.78 -10.28 -0.69
C SER A 10 -1.64 -9.34 0.18
N ILE A 11 -2.78 -9.84 0.65
CA ILE A 11 -3.60 -9.15 1.66
C ILE A 11 -2.77 -8.84 2.92
N GLU A 12 -1.80 -9.69 3.25
CA GLU A 12 -0.90 -9.50 4.39
C GLU A 12 -0.02 -8.24 4.24
N ASP A 13 0.39 -7.92 3.00
CA ASP A 13 1.16 -6.69 2.72
C ASP A 13 0.30 -5.42 2.89
N MET A 14 -1.00 -5.50 2.52
CA MET A 14 -1.95 -4.41 2.77
C MET A 14 -2.22 -4.24 4.28
N GLU A 15 -2.43 -5.34 5.02
CA GLU A 15 -2.62 -5.29 6.46
C GLU A 15 -1.39 -4.72 7.18
N LEU A 16 -0.19 -5.08 6.75
CA LEU A 16 1.06 -4.53 7.27
C LEU A 16 1.15 -3.02 7.06
N LEU A 17 0.82 -2.53 5.86
CA LEU A 17 0.80 -1.09 5.57
C LEU A 17 -0.18 -0.35 6.48
N LEU A 18 -1.38 -0.90 6.70
CA LEU A 18 -2.39 -0.31 7.58
C LEU A 18 -1.92 -0.25 9.04
N ASN A 19 -1.24 -1.30 9.52
CA ASN A 19 -0.67 -1.31 10.86
C ASN A 19 0.42 -0.24 11.02
N GLN A 20 1.33 -0.11 10.04
CA GLN A 20 2.36 0.92 10.05
C GLN A 20 1.77 2.34 10.04
N ILE A 21 0.68 2.58 9.30
CA ILE A 21 -0.05 3.86 9.31
C ILE A 21 -0.67 4.13 10.69
N ALA A 22 -1.25 3.10 11.32
CA ALA A 22 -1.85 3.24 12.65
C ALA A 22 -0.81 3.57 13.72
N GLU A 23 0.34 2.88 13.72
CA GLU A 23 1.47 3.15 14.62
C GLU A 23 2.02 4.57 14.41
N PHE A 24 2.23 4.98 13.17
CA PHE A 24 2.72 6.32 12.86
C PHE A 24 1.73 7.41 13.30
N ARG A 25 0.41 7.19 13.13
CA ARG A 25 -0.62 8.11 13.63
C ARG A 25 -0.51 8.29 15.14
N ASP A 26 -0.29 7.20 15.87
CA ASP A 26 -0.22 7.26 17.33
C ASP A 26 1.10 7.90 17.80
N LEU A 27 2.20 7.70 17.06
CA LEU A 27 3.45 8.46 17.25
C LEU A 27 3.21 9.97 17.07
N VAL A 28 2.58 10.39 15.97
CA VAL A 28 2.26 11.81 15.70
C VAL A 28 1.43 12.44 16.81
N LYS A 29 0.48 11.69 17.40
CA LYS A 29 -0.33 12.17 18.53
C LYS A 29 0.47 12.30 19.83
N ALA A 30 1.48 11.44 20.02
CA ALA A 30 2.35 11.47 21.19
C ALA A 30 3.46 12.54 21.07
N THR A 31 3.78 12.98 19.86
CA THR A 31 4.77 14.03 19.63
C THR A 31 4.28 15.38 20.16
N HIS A 32 4.98 15.90 21.16
CA HIS A 32 4.68 17.20 21.76
C HIS A 32 5.23 18.40 20.97
N ASP A 33 6.23 18.18 20.10
CA ASP A 33 6.83 19.22 19.27
C ASP A 33 6.67 18.92 17.78
N SER A 34 5.56 19.38 17.21
CA SER A 34 5.30 19.29 15.77
C SER A 34 6.17 20.22 14.92
N THR A 35 7.01 21.06 15.54
CA THR A 35 7.93 21.96 14.85
C THR A 35 9.37 21.44 14.82
N ASP A 36 9.63 20.30 15.47
CA ASP A 36 10.93 19.65 15.41
C ASP A 36 11.31 19.29 13.96
N PRO A 37 12.45 19.78 13.45
CA PRO A 37 12.87 19.52 12.07
C PRO A 37 13.08 18.04 11.77
N GLY A 38 13.52 17.24 12.75
CA GLY A 38 13.69 15.79 12.61
C GLY A 38 12.35 15.09 12.39
N PHE A 39 11.38 15.39 13.25
CA PHE A 39 10.00 14.90 13.13
C PHE A 39 9.36 15.30 11.79
N ILE A 40 9.53 16.54 11.34
CA ILE A 40 9.02 17.00 10.05
C ILE A 40 9.62 16.20 8.89
N GLN A 41 10.92 15.90 8.96
CA GLN A 41 11.59 15.11 7.93
C GLN A 41 11.08 13.67 7.91
N GLU A 42 10.99 13.02 9.07
CA GLU A 42 10.47 11.66 9.18
C GLU A 42 9.01 11.58 8.71
N TYR A 43 8.19 12.56 9.06
CA TYR A 43 6.80 12.65 8.61
C TYR A 43 6.68 12.75 7.08
N ARG A 44 7.55 13.55 6.45
CA ARG A 44 7.58 13.66 4.98
C ARG A 44 8.00 12.34 4.33
N LEU A 45 9.04 11.70 4.86
CA LEU A 45 9.54 10.41 4.36
C LEU A 45 8.48 9.32 4.50
N PHE A 46 7.78 9.27 5.64
CA PHE A 46 6.71 8.30 5.86
C PHE A 46 5.55 8.48 4.88
N LYS A 47 5.13 9.73 4.62
CA LYS A 47 4.11 10.00 3.58
C LYS A 47 4.54 9.49 2.21
N GLN A 48 5.76 9.80 1.80
CA GLN A 48 6.27 9.38 0.50
C GLN A 48 6.37 7.85 0.39
N TYR A 49 6.73 7.18 1.48
CA TYR A 49 6.72 5.72 1.56
C TYR A 49 5.30 5.14 1.40
N VAL A 50 4.31 5.68 2.12
CA VAL A 50 2.91 5.23 2.00
C VAL A 50 2.38 5.43 0.59
N GLU A 51 2.66 6.57 -0.04
CA GLU A 51 2.27 6.84 -1.43
C GLU A 51 2.88 5.80 -2.38
N TRP A 52 4.19 5.57 -2.30
CA TRP A 52 4.89 4.61 -3.15
C TRP A 52 4.38 3.18 -2.98
N VAL A 53 4.21 2.71 -1.74
CA VAL A 53 3.73 1.35 -1.48
C VAL A 53 2.26 1.20 -1.88
N SER A 54 1.43 2.22 -1.68
CA SER A 54 0.03 2.18 -2.12
C SER A 54 -0.09 2.09 -3.64
N GLU A 55 0.74 2.82 -4.38
CA GLU A 55 0.82 2.73 -5.84
C GLU A 55 1.24 1.33 -6.30
N ASP A 56 2.20 0.72 -5.62
CA ASP A 56 2.71 -0.62 -5.96
C ASP A 56 1.65 -1.70 -5.67
N LEU A 57 1.01 -1.65 -4.50
CA LEU A 57 -0.08 -2.55 -4.10
C LEU A 57 -1.31 -2.45 -5.01
N THR A 58 -1.60 -1.26 -5.54
CA THR A 58 -2.75 -1.03 -6.43
C THR A 58 -2.41 -1.28 -7.90
N SER A 59 -1.14 -1.19 -8.30
CA SER A 59 -0.70 -1.49 -9.67
C SER A 59 -0.87 -2.97 -10.03
N ASP A 60 -0.82 -3.87 -9.05
CA ASP A 60 -1.03 -5.31 -9.24
C ASP A 60 -2.50 -5.75 -9.12
N SER A 61 -3.44 -4.84 -8.78
CA SER A 61 -4.86 -5.19 -8.55
C SER A 61 -5.78 -5.05 -9.79
N TYR A 62 -5.33 -5.47 -10.97
CA TYR A 62 -6.15 -5.56 -12.20
C TYR A 62 -6.39 -7.01 -12.68
N ILE A 63 -6.56 -7.97 -11.75
CA ILE A 63 -7.04 -9.32 -12.07
C ILE A 63 -8.36 -9.59 -11.34
N CYS A 64 -9.40 -8.87 -11.72
CA CYS A 64 -10.68 -9.54 -11.96
C CYS A 64 -10.68 -9.92 -13.43
N THR A 65 -10.03 -11.03 -13.79
CA THR A 65 -10.47 -11.74 -14.98
C THR A 65 -11.90 -12.18 -14.68
N LEU A 66 -12.87 -11.36 -15.09
CA LEU A 66 -14.18 -11.83 -15.52
C LEU A 66 -13.95 -12.79 -16.69
N GLN A 67 -13.36 -13.95 -16.41
CA GLN A 67 -13.47 -15.14 -17.22
C GLN A 67 -14.53 -16.00 -16.54
N ASP A 68 -15.77 -15.52 -16.58
CA ASP A 68 -16.92 -16.43 -16.66
C ASP A 68 -17.10 -16.80 -18.14
N ASP A 69 -16.11 -17.51 -18.67
CA ASP A 69 -16.31 -18.36 -19.85
C ASP A 69 -16.39 -19.81 -19.33
N HIS A 70 -17.59 -20.20 -18.91
CA HIS A 70 -17.99 -21.60 -18.94
C HIS A 70 -19.45 -21.70 -19.38
N ASP A 71 -19.63 -21.68 -20.69
CA ASP A 71 -20.29 -22.76 -21.42
C ASP A 71 -21.47 -23.44 -20.69
N ARG A 72 -22.67 -22.88 -20.86
CA ARG A 72 -23.88 -23.70 -20.91
C ARG A 72 -24.63 -23.42 -22.20
N SER A 73 -24.18 -24.11 -23.23
CA SER A 73 -25.07 -24.61 -24.26
C SER A 73 -26.25 -25.37 -23.65
N LEU A 74 -27.44 -25.12 -24.22
CA LEU A 74 -28.68 -25.93 -24.30
C LEU A 74 -29.79 -25.69 -23.24
N PRO A 75 -31.07 -25.89 -23.62
CA PRO A 75 -31.61 -26.33 -24.92
C PRO A 75 -32.28 -25.24 -25.77
#